data_AF-A0A974Y7Z3-F1
#
_entry.id   AF-A0A974Y7Z3-F1
#
_cell.length_a   1.000
_cell.length_b   1.000
_cell.length_c   1.000
_cell.angle_alpha   90.00
_cell.angle_beta   90.00
_cell.angle_gamma   90.00
#
_symmetry.space_group_name_H-M   'P 1'
#
loop_
_entity.id
_entity.type
_entity.pdbx_description
1 polymer ?
#
loop_
_entity_poly.entity_id
_entity_poly.type
_entity_poly.pdbx_seq_one_letter_code
_entity_poly.pdbx_strand_id
1 'polypeptide(L)' 'MDNVIVRAKVDEGLSLLSKDGRPLTLAVLDASGRILASGPTVNAAVFASSVDAYDNFWQGNGHLTAVEII' A
#
# COMPACT_ATOMS: atom_id res chain seq x y z
N MET A 1 -19.65 9.09 -3.55
CA MET A 1 -18.34 8.55 -3.11
C MET A 1 -17.28 9.50 -3.62
N ASP A 2 -16.38 9.95 -2.74
CA ASP A 2 -15.23 10.73 -3.19
C ASP A 2 -14.33 9.84 -4.03
N ASN A 3 -14.05 10.28 -5.27
CA ASN A 3 -13.16 9.55 -6.15
C ASN A 3 -11.72 9.66 -5.59
N VAL A 4 -11.13 8.51 -5.27
CA VAL A 4 -9.73 8.37 -4.84
C VAL A 4 -8.91 7.88 -6.03
N ILE A 5 -7.77 8.51 -6.24
CA ILE A 5 -6.77 8.12 -7.24
C ILE A 5 -5.64 7.40 -6.49
N VAL A 6 -5.43 6.13 -6.80
CA VAL A 6 -4.31 5.31 -6.30
C VAL A 6 -3.32 5.12 -7.44
N ARG A 7 -2.05 5.45 -7.22
CA ARG A 7 -0.98 5.26 -8.20
C ARG A 7 0.23 4.62 -7.53
N ALA A 8 0.81 3.63 -8.19
CA ALA A 8 2.05 3.00 -7.76
C ALA A 8 3.04 3.02 -8.92
N LYS A 9 4.27 3.48 -8.66
CA LYS A 9 5.37 3.42 -9.62
C LYS A 9 6.62 2.90 -8.93
N VAL A 10 7.44 2.14 -9.65
CA VAL A 10 8.66 1.52 -9.12
C VAL A 10 9.64 2.55 -8.56
N ASP A 11 9.73 3.72 -9.17
CA ASP A 11 10.65 4.80 -8.81
C ASP A 11 10.05 5.84 -7.84
N GLU A 12 8.72 6.02 -7.83
CA GLU A 12 8.04 7.04 -6.99
C GLU A 12 7.29 6.44 -5.78
N GLY A 13 7.09 5.13 -5.73
CA GLY A 13 6.31 4.46 -4.69
C GLY A 13 4.79 4.58 -4.85
N LEU A 14 4.07 4.44 -3.74
CA LEU A 14 2.61 4.55 -3.66
C LEU A 14 2.16 5.99 -3.33
N SER A 15 1.29 6.53 -4.17
CA SER A 15 0.67 7.86 -3.99
C SER A 15 -0.85 7.76 -4.04
N LEU A 16 -1.50 8.54 -3.17
CA LEU A 16 -2.94 8.59 -3.00
C LEU A 16 -3.39 10.04 -3.08
N LEU A 17 -4.34 10.32 -3.96
CA LEU A 17 -4.88 11.66 -4.17
C LEU A 17 -6.40 11.61 -4.15
N SER A 18 -7.03 12.63 -3.57
CA SER A 18 -8.44 12.91 -3.87
C SER A 18 -8.58 13.33 -5.34
N LYS A 19 -9.80 13.28 -5.88
CA LYS A 19 -10.10 13.80 -7.22
C LYS A 19 -9.63 15.25 -7.45
N ASP A 20 -9.59 16.05 -6.38
CA ASP A 20 -9.19 17.45 -6.40
C ASP A 20 -7.67 17.62 -6.20
N GLY A 21 -6.90 16.53 -6.24
CA GLY A 21 -5.44 16.52 -6.16
C GLY A 21 -4.88 16.64 -4.74
N ARG A 22 -5.71 16.63 -3.69
CA ARG A 22 -5.21 16.67 -2.30
C ARG A 22 -4.58 15.34 -1.91
N PRO A 23 -3.39 15.34 -1.28
CA PRO A 23 -2.75 14.12 -0.76
C PRO A 23 -3.64 13.40 0.25
N LEU A 24 -3.69 12.08 0.12
CA LEU A 24 -4.35 11.16 1.05
C LEU A 24 -3.32 10.19 1.63
N THR A 25 -3.71 9.47 2.67
CA THR A 25 -2.87 8.46 3.31
C THR A 25 -3.69 7.23 3.67
N LEU A 26 -3.04 6.07 3.75
CA LEU A 26 -3.64 4.84 4.22
C LEU A 26 -3.78 4.83 5.74
N ALA A 27 -4.74 4.03 6.19
CA ALA A 27 -4.88 3.59 7.56
C ALA A 27 -5.15 2.09 7.58
N VAL A 28 -4.59 1.41 8.58
CA VAL A 28 -4.90 0.04 8.96
C VAL A 28 -5.94 0.11 10.06
N LEU A 29 -7.06 -0.59 9.87
CA LEU A 29 -8.14 -0.64 10.83
C LEU A 29 -8.27 -2.07 11.34
N ASP A 30 -8.58 -2.22 12.63
CA ASP A 30 -9.05 -3.50 13.14
C ASP A 30 -10.51 -3.76 12.74
N ALA A 31 -11.03 -4.95 13.07
CA ALA A 31 -12.40 -5.34 12.77
C ALA A 31 -13.48 -4.45 13.42
N SER A 32 -13.13 -3.67 14.44
CA SER A 32 -14.03 -2.71 15.09
C SER A 32 -14.02 -1.33 14.45
N GLY A 33 -13.15 -1.10 13.46
CA GLY A 33 -12.95 0.18 12.80
C GLY A 33 -11.99 1.11 13.54
N ARG A 34 -11.26 0.62 14.55
CA ARG A 34 -10.21 1.40 15.22
C ARG A 34 -8.97 1.44 14.33
N ILE A 35 -8.42 2.64 14.13
CA ILE A 35 -7.15 2.82 13.42
C ILE A 35 -6.01 2.27 14.28
N LEU A 36 -5.31 1.26 13.77
CA LEU A 36 -4.10 0.68 14.36
C LEU A 36 -2.84 1.42 13.92
N ALA A 37 -2.79 1.82 12.65
CA ALA A 37 -1.69 2.59 12.05
C ALA A 37 -2.24 3.47 10.93
N SER A 38 -1.63 4.62 10.69
CA SER A 38 -1.97 5.49 9.56
C SER A 38 -0.80 6.39 9.21
N GLY A 39 -0.77 6.88 7.98
CA GLY A 39 0.23 7.86 7.56
C GLY A 39 1.16 7.33 6.45
N PRO A 40 2.14 8.16 6.05
CA PRO A 40 3.04 7.84 4.95
C PRO A 40 3.83 6.53 5.14
N THR A 41 4.08 6.13 6.38
CA THR A 41 4.75 4.86 6.71
C THR A 41 3.92 3.65 6.30
N VAL A 42 2.59 3.70 6.46
CA VAL A 42 1.69 2.64 5.99
C VAL A 42 1.69 2.57 4.47
N ASN A 43 1.69 3.72 3.78
CA ASN A 43 1.78 3.73 2.32
C ASN A 43 3.08 3.06 1.82
N ALA A 44 4.20 3.34 2.49
CA ALA A 44 5.51 2.80 2.13
C ALA A 44 5.60 1.30 2.37
N ALA A 45 5.10 0.81 3.51
CA ALA A 45 5.03 -0.61 3.81
C ALA A 45 4.22 -1.35 2.74
N VAL A 46 3.03 -0.83 2.39
CA VAL A 46 2.12 -1.47 1.43
C VAL A 46 2.73 -1.58 0.05
N PHE A 47 3.48 -0.55 -0.34
CA PHE A 47 4.21 -0.58 -1.59
C PHE A 47 5.36 -1.59 -1.55
N ALA A 48 6.18 -1.57 -0.49
CA ALA A 48 7.34 -2.44 -0.35
C ALA A 48 6.94 -3.92 -0.35
N SER A 49 5.90 -4.30 0.40
CA SER A 49 5.42 -5.68 0.45
C SER A 49 4.94 -6.17 -0.92
N SER A 50 4.30 -5.30 -1.70
CA SER A 50 3.82 -5.60 -3.05
C SER A 50 4.99 -5.85 -4.01
N VAL A 51 6.04 -5.04 -3.89
CA VAL A 51 7.29 -5.21 -4.67
C VAL A 51 8.01 -6.49 -4.26
N ASP A 52 8.15 -6.76 -2.96
CA ASP A 52 8.81 -7.95 -2.43
C ASP A 52 8.08 -9.23 -2.86
N ALA A 53 6.74 -9.22 -2.84
CA ALA A 53 5.95 -10.35 -3.32
C ALA A 53 6.16 -10.64 -4.81
N TYR A 54 6.30 -9.57 -5.61
CA TYR A 54 6.60 -9.69 -7.03
C TYR A 54 8.02 -10.22 -7.27
N ASP A 55 9.02 -9.70 -6.55
CA ASP A 55 10.40 -10.15 -6.66
C ASP A 55 10.56 -11.62 -6.22
N ASN A 56 9.93 -12.01 -5.11
CA ASN A 56 9.92 -13.41 -4.65
C ASN A 56 9.32 -14.37 -5.67
N PHE A 57 8.26 -13.95 -6.37
CA PHE A 57 7.69 -14.74 -7.46
C PHE A 57 8.69 -14.92 -8.61
N TRP A 58 9.40 -13.86 -9.00
CA TRP A 58 10.40 -13.91 -10.07
C TRP A 58 11.61 -14.78 -9.73
N GLN A 59 12.02 -14.81 -8.46
CA GLN A 59 13.12 -15.64 -7.97
C GLN A 59 12.73 -17.12 -7.79
N GLY A 60 11.44 -17.48 -7.96
CA GLY A 60 10.96 -18.84 -7.76
C GLY A 60 10.86 -19.27 -6.29
N ASN A 61 10.84 -18.31 -5.35
CA ASN A 61 10.80 -18.56 -3.91
C ASN A 61 9.39 -18.87 -3.37
N GLY A 62 8.44 -19.26 -4.23
CA GLY A 62 7.06 -19.57 -3.88
C GLY A 62 6.05 -19.13 -4.93
N HIS A 63 4.76 -19.23 -4.62
CA HIS A 63 3.71 -18.58 -5.41
C HIS A 63 3.68 -17.09 -5.09
N LEU A 64 3.16 -16.28 -6.01
CA LEU A 64 2.96 -14.83 -5.80
C LEU A 64 2.09 -14.61 -4.56
N THR A 65 2.76 -14.33 -3.44
CA THR A 65 2.16 -14.24 -2.11
C THR A 65 2.79 -13.06 -1.39
N ALA A 66 2.03 -11.99 -1.21
CA ALA A 66 2.42 -10.87 -0.38
C ALA A 66 1.91 -11.12 1.04
N VAL A 67 2.81 -11.34 1.99
CA VAL A 67 2.48 -11.30 3.43
C VAL A 67 3.14 -10.06 3.98
N GLU A 68 2.32 -9.06 4.26
CA GLU A 68 2.76 -7.82 4.87
C GLU A 68 2.35 -7.81 6.34
N ILE A 69 3.31 -7.55 7.22
CA ILE A 69 3.07 -7.29 8.64
C ILE A 69 3.20 -5.79 8.83
N ILE A 70 2.10 -5.15 9.21
CA ILE A 70 1.95 -3.71 9.44
C ILE A 70 2.09 -3.39 10.92
#